data_AF-A0A9P0GC93-F1
#
_entry.id   AF-A0A9P0GC93-F1
#
_cell.length_a   1.000
_cell.length_b   1.000
_cell.length_c   1.000
_cell.angle_alpha   90.00
_cell.angle_beta   90.00
_cell.angle_gamma   90.00
#
_symmetry.space_group_name_H-M   'P 1'
#
loop_
_entity.id
_entity.type
_entity.pdbx_description
1 polymer ?
#
loop_
_entity_poly.entity_id
_entity_poly.type
_entity_poly.pdbx_seq_one_letter_code
_entity_poly.pdbx_strand_id
1 'polypeptide(L)' 'MNKLNDTCSMSKRLTCKICGDKEVQMVFIPCGHAVSCVSCSQSVVICIICRAPINARVKFFLTSNFPELAELN' A
#
# COMPACT_ATOMS: atom_id res chain seq x y z
N MET A 1 37.98 1.83 10.23
CA MET A 1 36.91 1.38 11.15
C MET A 1 35.70 1.06 10.28
N ASN A 2 35.50 -0.22 10.00
CA ASN A 2 34.43 -0.74 9.13
C ASN A 2 33.14 -0.94 9.91
N LYS A 3 32.00 -0.56 9.29
CA LYS A 3 30.59 -0.98 9.49
C LYS A 3 29.70 0.27 9.41
N LEU A 4 28.72 0.42 8.52
CA LEU A 4 28.00 -0.50 7.65
C LEU A 4 27.68 0.22 6.34
N ASN A 5 27.69 -0.51 5.23
CA ASN A 5 26.81 -0.18 4.15
C ASN A 5 25.38 -0.15 4.72
N ASP A 6 24.72 1.00 4.75
CA ASP A 6 23.26 1.01 4.78
C ASP A 6 22.76 0.82 3.34
N THR A 7 23.17 -0.28 2.70
CA THR A 7 22.31 -0.88 1.67
C THR A 7 21.27 -1.72 2.39
N CYS A 8 20.54 -1.13 3.34
CA CYS A 8 19.24 -1.69 3.66
C CYS A 8 18.33 -1.24 2.53
N SER A 9 18.38 -1.96 1.42
CA SER A 9 17.28 -2.00 0.46
C SER A 9 16.08 -2.54 1.23
N MET A 10 15.52 -1.69 2.09
CA MET A 10 14.16 -1.80 2.61
C MET A 10 13.35 -1.79 1.33
N SER A 11 13.08 -2.98 0.79
CA SER A 11 11.97 -3.17 -0.11
C SER A 11 10.84 -2.42 0.58
N LYS A 12 10.43 -1.27 0.04
CA LYS A 12 9.39 -0.42 0.61
C LYS A 12 8.10 -1.17 0.29
N ARG A 13 7.95 -2.36 0.91
CA ARG A 13 6.87 -3.29 0.68
C ARG A 13 5.65 -2.48 1.04
N LEU A 14 4.75 -2.35 0.08
CA LEU A 14 3.47 -1.72 0.31
C LEU A 14 2.72 -2.66 1.26
N THR A 15 2.94 -2.50 2.56
CA THR A 15 2.32 -3.32 3.61
C THR A 15 1.00 -2.68 4.01
N CYS A 16 -0.02 -3.52 4.17
CA CYS A 16 -1.36 -3.11 4.58
C CYS A 16 -1.29 -2.28 5.86
N LYS A 17 -1.83 -1.07 5.80
CA LYS A 17 -1.81 -0.12 6.91
C LYS A 17 -2.83 -0.42 8.01
N ILE A 18 -3.65 -1.46 7.81
CA ILE A 18 -4.65 -1.90 8.79
C ILE A 18 -4.09 -3.04 9.65
N CYS A 19 -3.57 -4.11 9.04
CA CYS A 19 -3.02 -5.25 9.78
C CYS A 19 -1.50 -5.21 9.97
N GLY A 20 -0.76 -4.48 9.13
CA GLY A 20 0.71 -4.45 9.18
C GLY A 20 1.40 -5.74 8.71
N ASP A 21 0.63 -6.74 8.25
CA ASP A 21 1.13 -8.10 8.01
C ASP A 21 1.18 -8.45 6.50
N LYS A 22 0.06 -8.23 5.80
CA LYS A 22 -0.09 -8.58 4.37
C LYS A 22 0.22 -7.40 3.44
N GLU A 23 0.59 -7.69 2.20
CA GLU A 23 0.78 -6.67 1.16
C GLU A 23 -0.52 -5.95 0.80
N VAL A 24 -0.39 -4.69 0.38
CA VAL A 24 -1.46 -3.88 -0.18
C VAL A 24 -1.79 -4.43 -1.56
N GLN A 25 -3.07 -4.74 -1.76
CA GLN A 25 -3.58 -5.28 -3.02
C GLN A 25 -4.90 -4.65 -3.43
N MET A 26 -5.44 -3.73 -2.64
CA MET A 26 -6.76 -3.14 -2.85
C MET A 26 -6.69 -1.62 -2.94
N VAL A 27 -7.28 -1.07 -4.00
CA VAL A 27 -7.56 0.36 -4.19
C VAL A 27 -9.02 0.64 -3.83
N PHE A 28 -9.28 1.71 -3.09
CA PHE A 28 -10.64 2.17 -2.78
C PHE A 28 -11.13 3.21 -3.80
N ILE A 29 -12.35 3.03 -4.30
CA ILE A 29 -13.01 3.94 -5.25
C ILE A 29 -14.13 4.69 -4.50
N PRO A 30 -14.28 6.02 -4.67
CA PRO A 30 -13.64 6.86 -5.68
C PRO A 30 -12.28 7.46 -5.29
N CYS A 31 -11.82 7.31 -4.06
CA CYS A 31 -10.68 8.09 -3.56
C CYS A 31 -9.28 7.66 -4.05
N GLY A 32 -9.15 6.50 -4.71
CA GLY A 32 -7.90 6.01 -5.30
C GLY A 32 -6.84 5.47 -4.34
N HIS A 33 -7.06 5.52 -3.01
CA HIS A 33 -6.02 5.13 -2.05
C HIS A 33 -5.82 3.60 -1.99
N ALA A 34 -4.57 3.16 -2.19
CA ALA A 34 -4.11 1.78 -2.05
C ALA A 34 -3.47 1.55 -0.68
N VAL A 35 -4.23 1.05 0.30
CA VAL A 35 -3.75 0.97 1.70
C VAL A 35 -4.08 -0.33 2.43
N SER A 36 -4.87 -1.22 1.81
CA SER A 36 -5.33 -2.45 2.45
C SER A 36 -4.99 -3.71 1.67
N CYS A 37 -4.81 -4.82 2.39
CA CYS A 37 -4.84 -6.15 1.82
C CYS A 37 -6.28 -6.59 1.54
N VAL A 38 -6.45 -7.69 0.80
CA VAL A 38 -7.78 -8.22 0.43
C VAL A 38 -8.66 -8.46 1.65
N SER A 39 -8.13 -9.09 2.71
CA SER A 39 -8.90 -9.41 3.92
C SER A 39 -9.36 -8.14 4.66
N CYS A 40 -8.44 -7.23 4.96
CA CYS A 40 -8.76 -6.01 5.72
C CYS A 40 -9.66 -5.06 4.94
N SER A 41 -9.63 -5.10 3.60
CA SER A 41 -10.54 -4.29 2.79
C SER A 41 -11.99 -4.60 3.17
N GLN A 42 -12.38 -5.87 3.30
CA GLN A 42 -13.77 -6.26 3.53
C GLN A 42 -14.37 -5.72 4.84
N SER A 43 -13.54 -5.44 5.84
CA SER A 43 -13.96 -4.97 7.17
C SER A 43 -14.13 -3.45 7.29
N VAL A 44 -13.78 -2.67 6.25
CA VAL A 44 -13.84 -1.19 6.31
C VAL A 44 -14.75 -0.62 5.23
N VAL A 45 -15.63 0.32 5.58
CA VAL A 45 -16.53 1.00 4.62
C VAL A 45 -16.08 2.42 4.26
N ILE A 46 -15.04 2.91 4.93
CA ILE A 46 -14.47 4.24 4.77
C ILE A 46 -12.95 4.13 4.61
N CYS A 47 -12.36 4.95 3.75
CA CYS A 47 -10.92 5.01 3.56
C CYS A 47 -10.22 5.55 4.83
N ILE A 48 -9.23 4.84 5.35
CA ILE A 48 -8.47 5.26 6.54
C ILE A 48 -7.56 6.47 6.32
N ILE A 49 -7.30 6.85 5.07
CA ILE A 49 -6.44 8.00 4.73
C ILE A 49 -7.27 9.28 4.63
N CYS A 50 -8.28 9.29 3.76
CA CYS A 50 -9.04 10.50 3.43
C CYS A 50 -10.47 10.51 3.99
N ARG A 51 -10.90 9.45 4.68
CA ARG A 51 -12.25 9.29 5.24
C ARG A 51 -13.39 9.33 4.22
N ALA A 52 -13.09 9.22 2.92
CA ALA A 52 -14.10 9.06 1.89
C ALA A 52 -14.81 7.69 1.98
N PRO A 53 -16.12 7.61 1.68
CA PRO A 53 -16.83 6.34 1.60
C PRO A 53 -16.25 5.45 0.49
N ILE A 54 -16.25 4.13 0.71
CA ILE A 54 -15.76 3.15 -0.25
C ILE A 54 -16.95 2.61 -1.04
N ASN A 55 -17.07 3.03 -2.29
CA ASN A 55 -18.12 2.58 -3.22
C ASN A 55 -17.73 1.28 -3.93
N ALA A 56 -16.45 1.13 -4.26
CA ALA A 56 -15.93 -0.06 -4.91
C ALA A 56 -14.48 -0.34 -4.50
N ARG A 57 -14.05 -1.58 -4.73
CA ARG A 57 -12.69 -2.05 -4.42
C ARG A 57 -12.12 -2.74 -5.63
N VAL A 58 -10.92 -2.32 -6.04
CA VAL A 58 -10.23 -2.91 -7.19
C VAL A 58 -9.00 -3.63 -6.67
N LYS A 59 -8.88 -4.92 -7.00
CA LYS A 59 -7.67 -5.69 -6.73
C LYS A 59 -6.62 -5.37 -7.79
N PHE A 60 -5.39 -5.08 -7.37
CA PHE A 60 -4.26 -4.87 -8.27
C PHE A 60 -3.11 -5.81 -7.93
N PHE A 61 -2.19 -5.95 -8.87
CA PHE A 61 -0.99 -6.77 -8.73
C PHE A 61 0.23 -5.85 -8.87
N LEU A 62 1.10 -5.88 -7.87
CA LEU A 62 2.38 -5.20 -7.95
C LEU A 62 3.31 -6.03 -8.82
N THR A 63 3.78 -5.44 -9.91
CA THR A 63 4.92 -5.97 -10.66
C THR A 63 6.18 -5.34 -10.09
N SER A 64 7.25 -6.11 -9.98
CA SER A 64 8.56 -5.69 -9.45
C SER A 64 9.27 -4.62 -10.30
N ASN A 65 8.61 -4.08 -11.33
CA ASN A 65 9.12 -3.11 -12.29
C ASN A 65 8.42 -1.74 -12.18
N PHE A 66 8.03 -1.31 -10.98
CA PHE A 66 7.49 0.04 -10.78
C PHE A 66 8.43 0.94 -9.95
N PRO A 67 9.63 1.29 -10.48
CA PRO A 67 10.61 2.11 -9.77
C PRO A 67 10.39 3.64 -9.83
N GLU A 68 9.38 4.18 -10.55
CA GLU A 68 9.41 5.62 -10.91
C GLU A 68 8.30 6.53 -10.32
N LEU A 69 7.47 6.09 -9.36
CA LEU A 69 6.52 7.02 -8.68
C LEU A 69 6.81 7.23 -7.19
N ALA A 70 7.94 6.72 -6.67
CA ALA A 70 8.35 6.97 -5.30
C ALA A 70 9.04 8.33 -5.08
N GLU A 71 9.36 9.06 -6.16
CA GLU A 71 10.15 10.31 -6.12
C GLU A 71 9.51 11.47 -6.91
N LEU A 72 8.18 11.52 -7.04
CA LEU A 72 7.51 12.76 -7.44
C LEU A 72 7.10 13.54 -6.19
N ASN A 73 8.08 14.28 -5.66
CA ASN A 73 7.85 15.50 -4.88
C ASN A 73 8.26 16.69 -5.74
#